data_AF-A0AAD2E8K8-F1
#
_entry.id   AF-A0AAD2E8K8-F1
#
_cell.length_a   1.000
_cell.length_b   1.000
_cell.length_c   1.000
_cell.angle_alpha   90.00
_cell.angle_beta   90.00
_cell.angle_gamma   90.00
#
_symmetry.space_group_name_H-M   'P 1'
#
loop_
_entity.id
_entity.type
_entity.pdbx_description
1 polymer ?
#
loop_
_entity_poly.entity_id
_entity_poly.type
_entity_poly.pdbx_seq_one_letter_code
_entity_poly.pdbx_strand_id
1 'polypeptide(L)'
;MVPVPASQVKQIAGRAGRRGSRYPDGLTTTLHHDDLEYLIECLKKPFDDVKKVGLFPFFEQVELFGAQLPNVTFSQLLMEFGENCRLDGSFFLCQHQHVKKIANMLEKVQGLSLEDRFNFCFAPCNIRDPKAMYHLLRFASSYAQELPVNIAMGMPKCSARSDSELLDLETRHQVVSMYLWLSNHFEEERFPYIKKAETMATDIAHLLGESLLKASWKPESRNARNPKLQQEDGYQRPRSLVKLQEK
;
A
#
# COMPACT_ATOMS: atom_id res chain seq x y z
N MET A 1 12.16 -12.28 -14.61
CA MET A 1 10.76 -11.86 -14.35
C MET A 1 10.16 -12.94 -13.46
N VAL A 2 9.49 -12.60 -12.35
CA VAL A 2 8.87 -13.61 -11.48
C VAL A 2 7.43 -13.82 -11.95
N PRO A 3 7.00 -15.06 -12.24
CA PRO A 3 5.64 -15.31 -12.73
C PRO A 3 4.59 -15.02 -11.64
N VAL A 4 3.41 -14.57 -12.07
CA VAL A 4 2.29 -14.27 -11.15
C VAL A 4 1.74 -15.58 -10.57
N PRO A 5 1.64 -15.75 -9.24
CA PRO A 5 1.16 -17.00 -8.64
C PRO A 5 -0.26 -17.40 -9.09
N ALA A 6 -0.51 -18.70 -9.22
CA ALA A 6 -1.80 -19.24 -9.69
C ALA A 6 -3.02 -18.73 -8.91
N SER A 7 -2.91 -18.55 -7.58
CA SER A 7 -3.98 -17.99 -6.75
C SER A 7 -4.34 -16.56 -7.14
N GLN A 8 -3.35 -15.72 -7.46
CA GLN A 8 -3.56 -14.35 -7.94
C GLN A 8 -4.13 -14.33 -9.36
N VAL A 9 -3.64 -15.20 -10.25
CA VAL A 9 -4.20 -15.38 -11.60
C VAL A 9 -5.70 -15.69 -11.52
N LYS A 10 -6.09 -16.65 -10.68
CA LYS A 10 -7.50 -17.00 -10.46
C LYS A 10 -8.31 -15.85 -9.85
N GLN A 11 -7.73 -15.11 -8.90
CA GLN A 11 -8.40 -13.96 -8.28
C GLN A 11 -8.69 -12.85 -9.31
N ILE A 12 -7.77 -12.63 -10.25
CA ILE A 12 -7.92 -11.65 -11.34
C ILE A 12 -8.93 -12.16 -12.38
N ALA A 13 -8.78 -13.41 -12.84
CA ALA A 13 -9.67 -14.04 -13.83
C ALA A 13 -11.14 -14.06 -13.34
N GLY A 14 -11.35 -14.40 -12.06
CA GLY A 14 -12.67 -14.42 -11.42
C GLY A 14 -13.34 -13.04 -11.23
N ARG A 15 -12.72 -11.95 -11.71
CA ARG A 15 -13.38 -10.64 -11.82
C ARG A 15 -14.35 -10.59 -13.01
N ALA A 16 -14.14 -11.41 -14.04
CA ALA A 16 -15.10 -11.57 -15.14
C ALA A 16 -16.27 -12.49 -14.72
N GLY A 17 -17.48 -12.23 -15.21
CA GLY A 17 -18.65 -13.09 -14.91
C GLY A 17 -19.21 -12.97 -13.48
N ARG A 18 -18.95 -11.88 -12.76
CA ARG A 18 -19.49 -11.70 -11.39
C ARG A 18 -21.01 -11.63 -11.41
N ARG A 19 -21.65 -12.23 -10.39
CA ARG A 19 -23.09 -12.12 -10.18
C ARG A 19 -23.53 -10.65 -10.17
N GLY A 20 -24.56 -10.33 -10.96
CA GLY A 20 -25.09 -8.98 -11.10
C GLY A 20 -24.38 -8.12 -12.17
N SER A 21 -23.38 -8.66 -12.88
CA SER A 21 -22.83 -8.00 -14.06
C SER A 21 -23.81 -8.09 -15.24
N ARG A 22 -23.64 -7.21 -16.23
CA ARG A 22 -24.31 -7.31 -17.54
C ARG A 22 -23.89 -8.58 -18.31
N TYR A 23 -22.73 -9.14 -17.99
CA TYR A 23 -22.10 -10.27 -18.68
C TYR A 23 -21.88 -11.41 -17.67
N PRO A 24 -22.86 -12.32 -17.51
CA PRO A 24 -22.79 -13.37 -16.50
C PRO A 24 -21.68 -14.39 -16.80
N ASP A 25 -21.34 -14.57 -18.08
CA ASP A 25 -20.24 -15.45 -18.50
C ASP A 25 -18.91 -14.69 -18.46
N GLY A 26 -17.93 -15.25 -17.75
CA GLY A 26 -16.58 -14.70 -17.63
C GLY A 26 -15.62 -15.34 -18.63
N LEU A 27 -14.89 -14.51 -19.38
CA LEU A 27 -13.80 -14.94 -20.24
C LEU A 27 -12.48 -14.33 -19.75
N THR A 28 -11.38 -15.05 -19.91
CA THR A 28 -10.03 -14.57 -19.59
C THR A 28 -9.04 -15.11 -20.62
N THR A 29 -8.12 -14.26 -21.05
CA THR A 29 -7.04 -14.57 -22.01
C THR A 29 -5.82 -13.72 -21.68
N THR A 30 -4.70 -14.01 -22.31
CA THR A 30 -3.45 -13.23 -22.21
C THR A 30 -3.31 -12.24 -23.37
N LEU A 31 -2.42 -11.24 -23.21
CA LEU A 31 -2.08 -10.30 -24.28
C LEU A 31 -1.19 -10.97 -25.33
N HIS A 32 -0.19 -11.74 -24.89
CA HIS A 32 0.70 -12.51 -25.76
C HIS A 32 0.31 -13.98 -25.77
N HIS A 33 0.42 -14.62 -26.93
CA HIS A 33 0.03 -16.02 -27.10
C HIS A 33 0.88 -16.97 -26.24
N ASP A 34 2.18 -16.68 -26.13
CA ASP A 34 3.14 -17.49 -25.36
C ASP A 34 2.79 -17.59 -23.86
N ASP A 35 2.02 -16.65 -23.32
CA ASP A 35 1.57 -16.66 -21.93
C ASP A 35 0.30 -17.52 -21.70
N LEU A 36 -0.38 -17.92 -22.77
CA LEU A 36 -1.70 -18.57 -22.69
C LEU A 36 -1.64 -19.93 -22.01
N GLU A 37 -0.58 -20.71 -22.26
CA GLU A 37 -0.38 -22.01 -21.63
C GLU A 37 -0.25 -21.87 -20.11
N TYR A 38 0.55 -20.92 -19.63
CA TYR A 38 0.71 -20.63 -18.20
C TYR A 38 -0.61 -20.23 -17.53
N LEU A 39 -1.43 -19.42 -18.20
CA LEU A 39 -2.77 -19.07 -17.71
C LEU A 39 -3.63 -20.33 -17.53
N ILE A 40 -3.68 -21.21 -18.54
CA ILE A 40 -4.45 -22.45 -18.51
C ILE A 40 -4.00 -23.35 -17.36
N GLU A 41 -2.69 -23.52 -17.18
CA GLU A 41 -2.12 -24.30 -16.08
C GLU A 41 -2.54 -23.73 -14.71
N CYS A 42 -2.42 -22.41 -14.53
CA CYS A 42 -2.80 -21.73 -13.31
C CYS A 42 -4.28 -21.89 -12.96
N LEU A 43 -5.17 -21.84 -13.95
CA LEU A 43 -6.61 -22.02 -13.75
C LEU A 43 -6.96 -23.46 -13.36
N LYS A 44 -6.25 -24.46 -13.92
CA LYS A 44 -6.46 -25.89 -13.62
C LYS A 44 -5.87 -26.33 -12.28
N LYS A 45 -4.79 -25.69 -11.81
CA LYS A 45 -4.13 -26.06 -10.55
C LYS A 45 -5.14 -25.97 -9.39
N PRO A 46 -5.23 -26.92 -8.44
CA PRO A 46 -6.04 -26.75 -7.23
C PRO A 46 -5.50 -25.62 -6.33
N PHE A 47 -6.30 -25.15 -5.38
CA PHE A 47 -5.80 -24.22 -4.35
C PHE A 47 -4.94 -24.97 -3.35
N ASP A 48 -3.83 -24.36 -2.95
CA ASP A 48 -2.97 -24.89 -1.90
C ASP A 48 -3.57 -24.53 -0.53
N ASP A 49 -3.62 -25.50 0.40
CA ASP A 49 -4.12 -25.25 1.76
C ASP A 49 -3.19 -24.33 2.54
N VAL A 50 -3.77 -23.43 3.34
CA VAL A 50 -3.02 -22.54 4.23
C VAL A 50 -2.47 -23.35 5.40
N LYS A 51 -1.14 -23.50 5.46
CA LYS A 51 -0.45 -24.33 6.47
C LYS A 51 -0.09 -23.61 7.76
N LYS A 52 0.05 -22.28 7.71
CA LYS A 52 0.48 -21.48 8.87
C LYS A 52 -0.20 -20.12 8.91
N VAL A 53 -0.34 -19.58 10.11
CA VAL A 53 -0.94 -18.26 10.37
C VAL A 53 0.12 -17.30 10.89
N GLY A 54 0.10 -16.06 10.40
CA GLY A 54 1.00 -15.01 10.84
C GLY A 54 0.54 -14.42 12.16
N LEU A 55 1.46 -14.31 13.13
CA LEU A 55 1.26 -13.60 14.38
C LEU A 55 2.17 -12.37 14.44
N PHE A 56 1.75 -11.36 15.17
CA PHE A 56 2.55 -10.19 15.47
C PHE A 56 2.26 -9.75 16.90
N PRO A 57 3.26 -9.32 17.69
CA PRO A 57 3.02 -8.96 19.08
C PRO A 57 2.17 -7.69 19.22
N PHE A 58 1.30 -7.69 20.22
CA PHE A 58 0.62 -6.49 20.68
C PHE A 58 1.54 -5.64 21.55
N PHE A 59 1.17 -4.38 21.79
CA PHE A 59 2.03 -3.42 22.49
C PHE A 59 2.45 -3.92 23.87
N GLU A 60 1.52 -4.48 24.65
CA GLU A 60 1.74 -4.94 26.02
C GLU A 60 2.80 -6.05 26.09
N GLN A 61 2.86 -6.89 25.05
CA GLN A 61 3.89 -7.94 24.96
C GLN A 61 5.27 -7.35 24.69
N VAL A 62 5.33 -6.32 23.85
CA VAL A 62 6.57 -5.59 23.54
C VAL A 62 7.03 -4.78 24.75
N GLU A 63 6.11 -4.15 25.48
CA GLU A 63 6.38 -3.40 26.70
C GLU A 63 6.93 -4.30 27.80
N LEU A 64 6.26 -5.42 28.09
CA LEU A 64 6.70 -6.38 29.10
C LEU A 64 8.10 -6.94 28.79
N PHE A 65 8.37 -7.22 27.51
CA PHE A 65 9.69 -7.68 27.06
C PHE A 65 10.74 -6.56 27.15
N GLY A 66 10.38 -5.34 26.75
CA GLY A 66 11.25 -4.17 26.81
C GLY A 66 11.66 -3.77 28.23
N ALA A 67 10.80 -4.01 29.22
CA ALA A 67 11.13 -3.80 30.63
C ALA A 67 12.33 -4.65 31.11
N GLN A 68 12.63 -5.75 30.42
CA GLN A 68 13.77 -6.63 30.74
C GLN A 68 15.06 -6.25 29.98
N LEU A 69 14.95 -5.40 28.96
CA LEU A 69 16.05 -4.99 28.08
C LEU A 69 16.27 -3.47 28.17
N PRO A 70 16.99 -2.97 29.19
CA PRO A 70 17.26 -1.55 29.30
C PRO A 70 18.18 -1.08 28.16
N ASN A 71 17.98 0.17 27.72
CA ASN A 71 18.85 0.87 26.76
C ASN A 71 18.92 0.27 25.35
N VAL A 72 17.91 -0.47 24.90
CA VAL A 72 17.80 -0.91 23.50
C VAL A 72 16.91 0.03 22.69
N THR A 73 17.23 0.21 21.42
CA THR A 73 16.35 0.94 20.47
C THR A 73 15.07 0.13 20.21
N PHE A 74 13.99 0.79 19.74
CA PHE A 74 12.75 0.06 19.44
C PHE A 74 12.94 -0.97 18.31
N SER A 75 13.81 -0.66 17.35
CA SER A 75 14.17 -1.57 16.26
C SER A 75 14.90 -2.82 16.76
N GLN A 76 15.83 -2.66 17.71
CA GLN A 76 16.52 -3.77 18.37
C GLN A 76 15.55 -4.56 19.24
N LEU A 77 14.68 -3.89 19.99
CA LEU A 77 13.67 -4.55 20.82
C LEU A 77 12.81 -5.51 20.01
N LEU A 78 12.32 -5.09 18.83
CA LEU A 78 11.53 -5.95 17.95
C LEU A 78 12.35 -7.09 17.33
N MET A 79 13.65 -6.90 17.12
CA MET A 79 14.56 -7.94 16.64
C MET A 79 14.75 -9.02 17.72
N GLU A 80 15.14 -8.60 18.92
CA GLU A 80 15.30 -9.45 20.09
C GLU A 80 14.01 -10.19 20.44
N PHE A 81 12.85 -9.50 20.35
CA PHE A 81 11.55 -10.13 20.55
C PHE A 81 11.36 -11.28 19.55
N GLY A 82 11.66 -11.05 18.27
CA GLY A 82 11.50 -12.06 17.24
C GLY A 82 12.45 -13.25 17.38
N GLU A 83 13.67 -13.01 17.86
CA GLU A 83 14.67 -14.07 18.12
C GLU A 83 14.34 -14.91 19.35
N ASN A 84 13.71 -14.31 20.36
CA ASN A 84 13.31 -15.00 21.59
C ASN A 84 11.88 -15.56 21.54
N CYS A 85 11.10 -15.21 20.51
CA CYS A 85 9.73 -15.69 20.35
C CYS A 85 9.69 -17.18 20.02
N ARG A 86 8.93 -17.94 20.82
CA ARG A 86 8.63 -19.36 20.55
C ARG A 86 7.20 -19.47 20.08
N LEU A 87 7.02 -20.03 18.89
CA LEU A 87 5.71 -20.22 18.25
C LEU A 87 5.50 -21.69 17.95
N ASP A 88 4.26 -22.15 18.06
CA ASP A 88 3.89 -23.49 17.61
C ASP A 88 4.07 -23.61 16.09
N GLY A 89 4.25 -24.84 15.60
CA GLY A 89 4.56 -25.11 14.19
C GLY A 89 3.53 -24.56 13.19
N SER A 90 2.29 -24.33 13.63
CA SER A 90 1.18 -23.75 12.86
C SER A 90 1.23 -22.24 12.74
N PHE A 91 2.18 -21.56 13.40
CA PHE A 91 2.30 -20.10 13.37
C PHE A 91 3.68 -19.67 12.87
N PHE A 92 3.77 -18.41 12.45
CA PHE A 92 5.03 -17.75 12.16
C PHE A 92 4.94 -16.27 12.57
N LEU A 93 6.07 -15.66 12.91
CA LEU A 93 6.12 -14.24 13.19
C LEU A 93 6.09 -13.45 11.87
N CYS A 94 5.14 -12.53 11.75
CA CYS A 94 4.98 -11.70 10.56
C CYS A 94 6.24 -10.86 10.31
N GLN A 95 6.64 -10.73 9.04
CA GLN A 95 7.76 -9.86 8.67
C GLN A 95 7.38 -8.38 8.86
N HIS A 96 8.26 -7.62 9.49
CA HIS A 96 7.99 -6.23 9.89
C HIS A 96 9.07 -5.26 9.39
N GLN A 97 9.54 -5.45 8.14
CA GLN A 97 10.58 -4.61 7.53
C GLN A 97 10.17 -3.12 7.44
N HIS A 98 8.89 -2.87 7.19
CA HIS A 98 8.31 -1.52 7.20
C HIS A 98 8.49 -0.85 8.56
N VAL A 99 8.04 -1.54 9.63
CA VAL A 99 8.14 -1.11 11.02
C VAL A 99 9.60 -0.84 11.40
N LYS A 100 10.53 -1.76 11.07
CA LYS A 100 11.97 -1.56 11.33
C LYS A 100 12.53 -0.29 10.68
N LYS A 101 12.14 -0.01 9.43
CA LYS A 101 12.62 1.17 8.70
C LYS A 101 12.10 2.47 9.32
N ILE A 102 10.84 2.49 9.77
CA ILE A 102 10.27 3.64 10.48
C ILE A 102 10.91 3.77 11.87
N ALA A 103 11.04 2.68 12.62
CA ALA A 103 11.68 2.66 13.94
C ALA A 103 13.07 3.30 13.89
N ASN A 104 13.93 2.85 12.97
CA ASN A 104 15.27 3.41 12.76
C ASN A 104 15.26 4.91 12.44
N MET A 105 14.24 5.41 11.72
CA MET A 105 14.10 6.83 11.44
C MET A 105 13.68 7.61 12.69
N LEU A 106 12.75 7.07 13.48
CA LEU A 106 12.23 7.67 14.70
C LEU A 106 13.22 7.65 15.87
N GLU A 107 14.28 6.86 15.83
CA GLU A 107 15.39 6.93 16.80
C GLU A 107 16.00 8.34 16.90
N LYS A 108 15.92 9.14 15.83
CA LYS A 108 16.39 10.53 15.82
C LYS A 108 15.50 11.48 16.63
N VAL A 109 14.27 11.08 16.93
CA VAL A 109 13.30 11.87 17.69
C VAL A 109 13.42 11.49 19.16
N GLN A 110 13.87 12.44 19.97
CA GLN A 110 13.92 12.32 21.43
C GLN A 110 12.56 12.67 22.02
N GLY A 111 12.21 12.09 23.17
CA GLY A 111 10.96 12.40 23.89
C GLY A 111 9.75 11.52 23.52
N LEU A 112 9.88 10.57 22.59
CA LEU A 112 8.84 9.57 22.33
C LEU A 112 8.93 8.41 23.32
N SER A 113 7.82 8.09 23.96
CA SER A 113 7.67 6.87 24.78
C SER A 113 7.74 5.61 23.91
N LEU A 114 7.82 4.44 24.55
CA LEU A 114 7.77 3.16 23.84
C LEU A 114 6.44 2.97 23.10
N GLU A 115 5.33 3.38 23.72
CA GLU A 115 4.00 3.35 23.13
C GLU A 115 3.87 4.28 21.93
N ASP A 116 4.38 5.52 22.05
CA ASP A 116 4.39 6.45 20.93
C ASP A 116 5.19 5.87 19.75
N ARG A 117 6.38 5.32 20.01
CA ARG A 117 7.22 4.68 18.99
C ARG A 117 6.48 3.52 18.32
N PHE A 118 5.80 2.70 19.11
CA PHE A 118 4.99 1.60 18.60
C PHE A 118 3.92 2.14 17.65
N ASN A 119 3.06 3.05 18.11
CA ASN A 119 1.95 3.61 17.31
C ASN A 119 2.45 4.32 16.04
N PHE A 120 3.49 5.15 16.11
CA PHE A 120 4.05 5.81 14.92
C PHE A 120 4.63 4.83 13.90
N CYS A 121 5.19 3.69 14.33
CA CYS A 121 5.74 2.68 13.41
C CYS A 121 4.66 1.89 12.65
N PHE A 122 3.42 1.84 13.16
CA PHE A 122 2.28 1.20 12.50
C PHE A 122 1.44 2.16 11.65
N ALA A 123 1.75 3.45 11.65
CA ALA A 123 1.11 4.41 10.78
C ALA A 123 1.26 4.01 9.29
N PRO A 124 0.20 4.19 8.46
CA PRO A 124 0.17 3.74 7.08
C PRO A 124 1.06 4.59 6.16
N CYS A 125 2.36 4.39 6.24
CA CYS A 125 3.37 5.14 5.49
C CYS A 125 3.92 4.36 4.30
N ASN A 126 4.20 5.03 3.19
CA ASN A 126 4.92 4.41 2.09
C ASN A 126 6.41 4.67 2.30
N ILE A 127 7.10 3.68 2.87
CA ILE A 127 8.55 3.77 3.13
C ILE A 127 9.43 3.94 1.88
N ARG A 128 8.86 3.81 0.68
CA ARG A 128 9.56 4.07 -0.59
C ARG A 128 9.46 5.53 -1.02
N ASP A 129 8.51 6.27 -0.48
CA ASP A 129 8.31 7.69 -0.76
C ASP A 129 9.00 8.56 0.29
N PRO A 130 10.07 9.29 -0.07
CA PRO A 130 10.77 10.18 0.86
C PRO A 130 9.89 11.30 1.42
N LYS A 131 8.89 11.79 0.67
CA LYS A 131 7.98 12.84 1.15
C LYS A 131 7.07 12.30 2.24
N ALA A 132 6.50 11.11 2.07
CA ALA A 132 5.70 10.44 3.10
C ALA A 132 6.51 10.23 4.38
N MET A 133 7.74 9.70 4.26
CA MET A 133 8.65 9.51 5.40
C MET A 133 9.01 10.82 6.11
N TYR A 134 9.27 11.89 5.35
CA TYR A 134 9.53 13.22 5.89
C TYR A 134 8.35 13.75 6.72
N HIS A 135 7.13 13.63 6.20
CA HIS A 135 5.93 14.08 6.93
C HIS A 135 5.69 13.26 8.20
N LEU A 136 5.90 11.93 8.17
CA LEU A 136 5.81 11.09 9.36
C LEU A 136 6.83 11.51 10.43
N LEU A 137 8.10 11.72 10.04
CA LEU A 137 9.13 12.20 10.95
C LEU A 137 8.78 13.56 11.56
N ARG A 138 8.21 14.47 10.76
CA ARG A 138 7.77 15.78 11.21
C ARG A 138 6.61 15.67 12.20
N PHE A 139 5.63 14.81 11.94
CA PHE A 139 4.52 14.57 12.88
C PHE A 139 5.05 14.05 14.21
N ALA A 140 5.93 13.05 14.19
CA ALA A 140 6.56 12.52 15.39
C ALA A 140 7.40 13.56 16.14
N SER A 141 8.14 14.43 15.42
CA SER A 141 8.95 15.49 16.03
C SER A 141 8.09 16.56 16.71
N SER A 142 7.01 17.01 16.06
CA SER A 142 6.06 17.96 16.67
C SER A 142 5.37 17.33 17.88
N TYR A 143 4.97 16.06 17.76
CA TYR A 143 4.37 15.32 18.86
C TYR A 143 5.31 15.22 20.07
N ALA A 144 6.58 14.89 19.85
CA ALA A 144 7.55 14.76 20.94
C ALA A 144 7.92 16.08 21.63
N GLN A 145 7.74 17.22 20.94
CA GLN A 145 7.98 18.57 21.48
C GLN A 145 6.77 19.15 22.20
N GLU A 146 5.75 18.34 22.46
CA GLU A 146 4.48 18.81 23.04
C GLU A 146 3.78 19.88 22.17
N LEU A 147 4.11 19.99 20.89
CA LEU A 147 3.46 20.91 19.95
C LEU A 147 2.26 20.25 19.26
N PRO A 148 1.19 21.00 18.95
CA PRO A 148 0.09 20.50 18.12
C PRO A 148 0.58 20.04 16.75
N VAL A 149 0.30 18.79 16.39
CA VAL A 149 0.73 18.21 15.12
C VAL A 149 -0.10 18.81 13.99
N ASN A 150 0.57 19.43 13.03
CA ASN A 150 -0.06 20.10 11.88
C ASN A 150 0.33 19.46 10.55
N ILE A 151 -0.63 19.36 9.63
CA ILE A 151 -0.42 19.00 8.23
C ILE A 151 0.17 20.21 7.48
N ALA A 152 1.48 20.37 7.61
CA ALA A 152 2.21 21.46 6.97
C ALA A 152 2.54 21.12 5.51
N MET A 153 1.49 21.05 4.71
CA MET A 153 1.47 20.76 3.29
C MET A 153 0.49 21.72 2.63
N GLY A 154 0.89 22.34 1.52
CA GLY A 154 -0.03 23.20 0.76
C GLY A 154 -1.17 22.38 0.14
N MET A 155 -2.36 22.96 0.04
CA MET A 155 -3.45 22.30 -0.68
C MET A 155 -3.24 22.39 -2.20
N PRO A 156 -3.30 21.28 -2.94
CA PRO A 156 -3.31 21.31 -4.39
C PRO A 156 -4.60 22.01 -4.87
N LYS A 157 -4.48 22.83 -5.92
CA LYS A 157 -5.60 23.65 -6.44
C LYS A 157 -6.18 23.13 -7.75
N CYS A 158 -5.49 22.21 -8.41
CA CYS A 158 -5.86 21.71 -9.73
C CYS A 158 -5.54 20.23 -9.86
N SER A 159 -6.24 19.56 -10.78
CA SER A 159 -5.95 18.19 -11.19
C SER A 159 -4.55 18.10 -11.78
N ALA A 160 -3.90 16.95 -11.62
CA ALA A 160 -2.57 16.68 -12.13
C ALA A 160 -2.50 16.78 -13.66
N ARG A 161 -1.36 17.30 -14.12
CA ARG A 161 -1.01 17.50 -15.52
C ARG A 161 0.17 16.64 -15.99
N SER A 162 0.54 15.64 -15.22
CA SER A 162 1.63 14.72 -15.54
C SER A 162 1.57 13.54 -14.58
N ASP A 163 2.30 12.46 -14.91
CA ASP A 163 2.49 11.33 -14.00
C ASP A 163 3.14 11.78 -12.68
N SER A 164 4.07 12.75 -12.73
CA SER A 164 4.74 13.27 -11.54
C SER A 164 3.82 14.09 -10.63
N GLU A 165 2.92 14.89 -11.21
CA GLU A 165 1.90 15.61 -10.45
C GLU A 165 0.85 14.65 -9.88
N LEU A 166 0.51 13.58 -10.59
CA LEU A 166 -0.41 12.55 -10.12
C LEU A 166 0.18 11.83 -8.90
N LEU A 167 1.45 11.41 -8.99
CA LEU A 167 2.18 10.84 -7.85
C LEU A 167 2.24 11.81 -6.68
N ASP A 168 2.46 13.11 -6.92
CA ASP A 168 2.45 14.11 -5.84
C ASP A 168 1.07 14.16 -5.17
N LEU A 169 -0.04 14.18 -5.91
CA LEU A 169 -1.39 14.13 -5.34
C LEU A 169 -1.62 12.85 -4.51
N GLU A 170 -1.17 11.69 -4.99
CA GLU A 170 -1.25 10.42 -4.26
C GLU A 170 -0.47 10.48 -2.94
N THR A 171 0.77 10.99 -2.97
CA THR A 171 1.59 11.22 -1.79
C THR A 171 0.89 12.15 -0.80
N ARG A 172 0.32 13.26 -1.27
CA ARG A 172 -0.41 14.22 -0.41
C ARG A 172 -1.62 13.57 0.25
N HIS A 173 -2.39 12.79 -0.50
CA HIS A 173 -3.52 12.03 0.04
C HIS A 173 -3.05 11.04 1.11
N GLN A 174 -1.94 10.34 0.87
CA GLN A 174 -1.36 9.43 1.85
C GLN A 174 -0.90 10.15 3.12
N VAL A 175 -0.28 11.33 3.01
CA VAL A 175 0.12 12.15 4.18
C VAL A 175 -1.08 12.52 5.04
N VAL A 176 -2.19 12.92 4.43
CA VAL A 176 -3.43 13.23 5.14
C VAL A 176 -4.03 11.96 5.76
N SER A 177 -3.99 10.84 5.06
CA SER A 177 -4.44 9.54 5.59
C SER A 177 -3.63 9.10 6.81
N MET A 178 -2.31 9.31 6.79
CA MET A 178 -1.45 9.06 7.96
C MET A 178 -1.83 9.97 9.13
N TYR A 179 -2.10 11.25 8.88
CA TYR A 179 -2.53 12.17 9.93
C TYR A 179 -3.82 11.71 10.59
N LEU A 180 -4.84 11.35 9.79
CA LEU A 180 -6.11 10.83 10.27
C LEU A 180 -5.95 9.52 11.04
N TRP A 181 -5.05 8.65 10.59
CA TRP A 181 -4.76 7.41 11.31
C TRP A 181 -4.16 7.71 12.69
N LEU A 182 -3.17 8.61 12.77
CA LEU A 182 -2.52 9.00 14.01
C LEU A 182 -3.48 9.73 14.95
N SER A 183 -4.38 10.58 14.43
CA SER A 183 -5.37 11.28 15.26
C SER A 183 -6.41 10.35 15.91
N ASN A 184 -6.54 9.11 15.43
CA ASN A 184 -7.36 8.09 16.08
C ASN A 184 -6.61 7.31 17.17
N HIS A 185 -5.27 7.39 17.20
CA HIS A 185 -4.41 6.68 18.16
C HIS A 185 -3.89 7.58 19.28
N PHE A 186 -3.89 8.90 19.06
CA PHE A 186 -3.41 9.90 20.02
C PHE A 186 -4.52 10.86 20.42
N GLU A 187 -4.32 11.57 21.52
CA GLU A 187 -5.28 12.53 22.06
C GLU A 187 -5.59 13.67 21.07
N GLU A 188 -6.84 14.14 21.07
CA GLU A 188 -7.33 15.17 20.15
C GLU A 188 -6.54 16.49 20.29
N GLU A 189 -6.08 16.81 21.49
CA GLU A 189 -5.25 18.01 21.75
C GLU A 189 -3.92 17.98 20.99
N ARG A 190 -3.35 16.78 20.80
CA ARG A 190 -2.10 16.56 20.06
C ARG A 190 -2.33 16.62 18.55
N PHE A 191 -3.51 16.18 18.08
CA PHE A 191 -3.90 16.16 16.67
C PHE A 191 -5.20 16.95 16.40
N PRO A 192 -5.20 18.29 16.58
CA PRO A 192 -6.44 19.07 16.61
C PRO A 192 -7.07 19.36 15.24
N TYR A 193 -6.43 18.97 14.13
CA TYR A 193 -6.85 19.36 12.78
C TYR A 193 -7.62 18.26 12.02
N ILE A 194 -8.35 17.40 12.71
CA ILE A 194 -9.08 16.26 12.12
C ILE A 194 -10.04 16.70 11.01
N LYS A 195 -10.96 17.64 11.30
CA LYS A 195 -11.94 18.16 10.30
C LYS A 195 -11.27 18.76 9.07
N LYS A 196 -10.14 19.45 9.29
CA LYS A 196 -9.34 20.00 8.19
C LYS A 196 -8.75 18.86 7.36
N ALA A 197 -8.18 17.84 8.00
CA ALA A 197 -7.62 16.67 7.34
C ALA A 197 -8.68 15.91 6.52
N GLU A 198 -9.89 15.71 7.04
CA GLU A 198 -11.00 15.07 6.32
C GLU A 198 -11.40 15.86 5.05
N THR A 199 -11.48 17.18 5.17
CA THR A 199 -11.76 18.07 4.04
C THR A 199 -10.64 17.95 3.00
N MET A 200 -9.39 18.04 3.45
CA MET A 200 -8.22 17.89 2.58
C MET A 200 -8.20 16.54 1.86
N ALA A 201 -8.53 15.44 2.54
CA ALA A 201 -8.58 14.11 1.94
C ALA A 201 -9.64 14.04 0.83
N THR A 202 -10.83 14.57 1.10
CA THR A 202 -11.95 14.60 0.14
C THR A 202 -11.60 15.43 -1.09
N ASP A 203 -11.04 16.63 -0.89
CA ASP A 203 -10.64 17.51 -1.98
C ASP A 203 -9.54 16.89 -2.84
N ILE A 204 -8.51 16.30 -2.23
CA ILE A 204 -7.43 15.62 -2.96
C ILE A 204 -7.97 14.40 -3.71
N ALA A 205 -8.87 13.61 -3.10
CA ALA A 205 -9.49 12.47 -3.76
C ALA A 205 -10.32 12.90 -4.99
N HIS A 206 -11.03 14.03 -4.90
CA HIS A 206 -11.73 14.61 -6.04
C HIS A 206 -10.75 15.01 -7.15
N LEU A 207 -9.66 15.69 -6.82
CA LEU A 207 -8.62 16.05 -7.78
C LEU A 207 -7.95 14.83 -8.42
N LEU A 208 -7.70 13.77 -7.67
CA LEU A 208 -7.21 12.49 -8.19
C LEU A 208 -8.19 11.89 -9.21
N GLY A 209 -9.48 11.87 -8.88
CA GLY A 209 -10.54 11.43 -9.79
C GLY A 209 -10.55 12.22 -11.10
N GLU A 210 -10.52 13.56 -11.03
CA GLU A 210 -10.43 14.40 -12.23
C GLU A 210 -9.15 14.16 -13.03
N SER A 211 -8.02 13.94 -12.36
CA SER A 211 -6.73 13.70 -12.99
C SER A 211 -6.75 12.42 -13.81
N LEU A 212 -7.37 11.37 -13.27
CA LEU A 212 -7.53 10.08 -13.95
C LEU A 212 -8.50 10.17 -15.14
N LEU A 213 -9.55 11.00 -15.05
CA LEU A 213 -10.46 11.23 -16.18
C LEU A 213 -9.79 12.01 -17.32
N LYS A 214 -8.93 12.97 -16.99
CA LYS A 214 -8.18 13.78 -17.96
C LYS A 214 -6.88 13.10 -18.42
N ALA A 215 -6.58 11.91 -17.89
CA ALA A 215 -5.34 11.20 -18.16
C ALA A 215 -5.23 10.82 -19.65
N SER A 216 -4.60 11.71 -20.40
CA SER A 216 -4.19 11.53 -21.80
C SER A 216 -2.67 11.62 -21.95
N TRP A 217 -1.97 11.62 -20.82
CA TRP A 217 -0.53 11.73 -20.71
C TRP A 217 0.10 10.46 -21.29
N LYS A 218 1.05 10.62 -22.22
CA LYS A 218 1.90 9.50 -22.61
C LYS A 218 2.66 9.09 -21.35
N PRO A 219 2.62 7.82 -20.93
CA PRO A 219 3.46 7.37 -19.82
C PRO A 219 4.89 7.74 -20.18
N GLU A 220 5.56 8.49 -19.31
CA GLU A 220 6.98 8.80 -19.51
C GLU A 220 7.71 7.47 -19.71
N SER A 221 8.49 7.35 -20.78
CA SER A 221 9.15 6.09 -21.12
C SER A 221 10.02 5.66 -19.94
N ARG A 222 9.55 4.68 -19.17
CA ARG A 222 10.38 3.95 -18.22
C ARG A 222 11.53 3.35 -19.02
N ASN A 223 12.71 3.98 -18.96
CA ASN A 223 13.95 3.64 -19.67
C ASN A 223 13.82 2.35 -20.48
N ALA A 224 13.51 2.50 -21.77
CA ALA A 224 13.37 1.39 -22.69
C ALA A 224 14.67 0.58 -22.69
N ARG A 225 14.65 -0.62 -22.12
CA ARG A 225 15.66 -1.63 -22.43
C ARG A 225 15.42 -2.08 -23.86
N ASN A 226 16.36 -1.69 -24.74
CA ASN A 226 16.60 -2.12 -26.12
C ASN A 226 15.41 -2.73 -26.90
N PRO A 227 14.86 -2.03 -27.91
CA PRO A 227 13.93 -2.64 -28.84
C PRO A 227 14.69 -3.51 -29.85
N LYS A 228 14.49 -4.82 -29.80
CA LYS A 228 14.72 -5.66 -30.99
C LYS A 228 13.47 -6.51 -31.25
N LEU A 229 12.96 -6.31 -32.47
CA LEU A 229 12.02 -7.13 -33.24
C LEU A 229 10.55 -7.05 -32.82
N GLN A 230 9.84 -6.05 -33.33
CA GLN A 230 8.42 -6.18 -33.66
C GLN A 230 8.32 -6.23 -35.19
N GLN A 231 8.06 -7.43 -35.73
CA GLN A 231 7.48 -7.59 -37.05
C GLN A 231 5.99 -7.23 -36.92
N GLU A 232 5.54 -6.32 -37.78
CA GLU A 232 4.13 -5.95 -37.90
C GLU A 232 3.37 -7.09 -38.60
N ASP A 233 2.63 -7.91 -37.85
CA ASP A 233 1.57 -8.73 -38.42
C ASP A 233 0.23 -8.04 -38.18
N GLY A 234 -0.38 -7.59 -39.28
CA GLY A 234 -1.64 -6.85 -39.33
C GLY A 234 -2.85 -7.71 -38.93
N TYR A 235 -3.05 -7.93 -37.64
CA TYR A 235 -4.23 -8.61 -37.13
C TYR A 235 -5.42 -7.65 -36.98
N GLN A 236 -6.37 -7.70 -37.92
CA GLN A 236 -7.66 -7.03 -37.78
C GLN A 236 -8.62 -7.86 -36.93
N ARG A 237 -9.13 -7.26 -35.85
CA ARG A 237 -10.06 -7.87 -34.88
C ARG A 237 -11.42 -8.18 -35.54
N PRO A 238 -11.86 -9.45 -35.62
CA PRO A 238 -13.21 -9.76 -36.09
C PRO A 238 -14.25 -9.21 -35.09
N ARG A 239 -15.30 -8.56 -35.62
CA ARG A 239 -16.44 -8.08 -34.83
C ARG A 239 -17.19 -9.27 -34.23
N SER A 240 -17.44 -9.23 -32.93
CA SER A 240 -18.14 -10.26 -32.17
C SER A 240 -19.56 -10.50 -32.72
N LEU A 241 -19.83 -11.73 -33.17
CA LEU A 241 -21.17 -12.22 -33.52
C LEU A 241 -21.98 -12.50 -32.26
N VAL A 242 -22.46 -11.44 -31.59
CA VAL A 242 -23.54 -11.60 -30.61
C VAL A 242 -24.85 -11.68 -31.42
N LYS A 243 -25.37 -12.89 -31.61
CA LYS A 243 -26.74 -13.09 -32.11
C LYS A 243 -27.71 -12.56 -31.06
N LEU A 244 -28.37 -11.45 -31.37
CA LEU A 244 -29.57 -11.02 -30.67
C LEU A 244 -30.63 -12.12 -30.87
N GLN A 245 -31.01 -12.80 -29.79
CA GLN A 245 -32.27 -13.54 -29.77
C GLN A 245 -33.39 -12.50 -29.64
N GLU A 246 -34.17 -12.34 -30.72
CA GLU A 246 -35.44 -11.61 -30.69
C GLU A 246 -36.49 -12.42 -29.91
N LYS A 247 -37.34 -11.70 -29.18
CA LYS A 247 -38.51 -12.23 -28.48
C LYS A 247 -39.69 -12.39 -29.42
#